data_AF-A9IKH4-F1
#
_entry.id   AF-A9IKH4-F1
#
_cell.length_a   1.000
_cell.length_b   1.000
_cell.length_c   1.000
_cell.angle_alpha   90.00
_cell.angle_beta   90.00
_cell.angle_gamma   90.00
#
_symmetry.space_group_name_H-M   'P 1'
#
loop_
_entity.id
_entity.type
_entity.pdbx_description
1 polymer ?
#
loop_
_entity_poly.entity_id
_entity_poly.type
_entity_poly.pdbx_seq_one_letter_code
_entity_poly.pdbx_strand_id
1 'polypeptide(L)'
;MMYLARRWRCAATGSGQGGQALPIALALATIGGLGLVALYNVGQTAAARVRLTHAADAAAYSGALQQARALNLLAYINRAQVAHQVAMAHLVTLASWAQFGQAQSGQRTRGNPPAPLIGALFGTALGAAYARAVATGGAVPELAGAFQQHDQAVHQVLQQASASVVSGMHEARRQAMLRVLYANYPEHYPAYDGNPVVQGGPLLLRASADQAASAIQWHAGNSPTHLRGMVELAAARYDFLRPRTLTRRSNWIVHRSCPTLRHELRRRGGTWLDNDGQWGARDTLSYHALRSNRWIGCYYREYAMGWGQGGQRALAGDEFIEKPPQDFSQQDFWRWVHEHTSWNIFSGQDNPMANSYAVAGAARWSSRGLPFYHELDAQAAGQPQGFAIQVSQMADTLSTTDAASHLAAPRGRYAYAGLRAEEAVTVTSAAEAYFAPPASIAGRTEFAGLFRPYWQARLRPVAPGTSFGDLP
;
A
#
# COMPACT_ATOMS: atom_id res chain seq x y z
N MET A 1 -81.38 -2.67 -85.29
CA MET A 1 -80.36 -2.93 -86.33
C MET A 1 -79.74 -4.29 -86.04
N MET A 2 -79.99 -5.23 -86.96
CA MET A 2 -79.47 -6.60 -87.04
C MET A 2 -77.94 -6.58 -87.12
N TYR A 3 -77.22 -7.46 -86.41
CA TYR A 3 -75.95 -8.01 -86.91
C TYR A 3 -75.69 -9.41 -86.36
N LEU A 4 -75.34 -10.29 -87.31
CA LEU A 4 -75.19 -11.74 -87.19
C LEU A 4 -73.87 -12.18 -86.57
N ALA A 5 -73.98 -13.23 -85.76
CA ALA A 5 -73.18 -14.46 -85.68
C ALA A 5 -71.67 -14.46 -86.03
N ARG A 6 -70.88 -15.04 -85.10
CA ARG A 6 -69.79 -15.97 -85.48
C ARG A 6 -69.46 -16.95 -84.35
N ARG A 7 -69.78 -18.23 -84.58
CA ARG A 7 -69.30 -19.38 -83.80
C ARG A 7 -67.83 -19.62 -84.11
N TRP A 8 -67.02 -19.84 -83.07
CA TRP A 8 -65.73 -20.53 -83.15
C TRP A 8 -65.82 -21.80 -82.32
N ARG A 9 -65.60 -22.94 -82.98
CA ARG A 9 -65.33 -24.22 -82.31
C ARG A 9 -63.83 -24.29 -82.07
N CYS A 10 -63.41 -24.45 -80.82
CA CYS A 10 -62.10 -25.00 -80.49
C CYS A 10 -62.31 -26.40 -79.92
N ALA A 11 -61.93 -27.41 -80.67
CA ALA A 11 -61.59 -28.71 -80.12
C ALA A 11 -60.10 -28.64 -79.76
N ALA A 12 -59.79 -28.66 -78.47
CA ALA A 12 -58.44 -28.87 -77.96
C ALA A 12 -58.52 -30.06 -76.99
N THR A 13 -57.86 -31.15 -77.38
CA THR A 13 -57.60 -32.34 -76.59
C THR A 13 -56.72 -31.97 -75.41
N GLY A 14 -57.28 -31.96 -74.19
CA GLY A 14 -56.53 -31.89 -72.95
C GLY A 14 -56.44 -33.27 -72.32
N SER A 15 -55.36 -34.00 -72.60
CA SER A 15 -54.95 -35.15 -71.81
C SER A 15 -54.82 -34.73 -70.34
N GLY A 16 -55.50 -35.45 -69.45
CA GLY A 16 -55.43 -35.21 -68.01
C GLY A 16 -53.99 -35.33 -67.52
N GLN A 17 -53.37 -34.19 -67.21
CA GLN A 17 -52.08 -34.12 -66.55
C GLN A 17 -52.30 -34.51 -65.09
N GLY A 18 -52.00 -35.78 -64.75
CA GLY A 18 -52.03 -36.26 -63.38
C GLY A 18 -50.98 -35.53 -62.53
N GLY A 19 -51.45 -34.77 -61.55
CA GLY A 19 -50.63 -33.97 -60.65
C GLY A 19 -49.74 -34.80 -59.73
N GLN A 20 -48.52 -35.12 -60.16
CA GLN A 20 -47.46 -35.72 -59.34
C GLN A 20 -46.46 -34.69 -58.77
N ALA A 21 -46.61 -33.40 -59.07
CA ALA A 21 -45.73 -32.36 -58.52
C ALA A 21 -46.05 -32.01 -57.07
N LEU A 22 -47.32 -32.11 -56.65
CA LEU A 22 -47.78 -31.73 -55.32
C LEU A 22 -47.12 -32.56 -54.19
N PRO A 23 -47.07 -33.91 -54.26
CA PRO A 23 -46.42 -34.71 -53.21
C PRO A 23 -44.93 -34.42 -53.09
N ILE A 24 -44.25 -34.19 -54.22
CA ILE A 24 -42.81 -33.85 -54.25
C ILE A 24 -42.57 -32.46 -53.67
N ALA A 25 -43.40 -31.48 -54.04
CA ALA A 25 -43.33 -30.12 -53.49
C ALA A 25 -43.58 -30.12 -51.97
N LEU A 26 -44.55 -30.90 -51.49
CA LEU A 26 -44.83 -31.03 -50.06
C LEU A 26 -43.67 -31.70 -49.32
N ALA A 27 -43.08 -32.75 -49.89
CA ALA A 27 -41.91 -33.43 -49.32
C ALA A 27 -40.71 -32.49 -49.24
N LEU A 28 -40.42 -31.74 -50.30
CA LEU A 28 -39.34 -30.73 -50.33
C LEU A 28 -39.59 -29.60 -49.34
N ALA A 29 -40.82 -29.08 -49.24
CA ALA A 29 -41.19 -28.06 -48.26
C ALA A 29 -41.02 -28.58 -46.82
N THR A 30 -41.36 -29.85 -46.58
CA THR A 30 -41.19 -30.49 -45.26
C THR A 30 -39.70 -30.63 -44.91
N ILE A 31 -38.88 -31.12 -45.85
CA ILE A 31 -37.43 -31.23 -45.67
C ILE A 31 -36.80 -29.85 -45.46
N GLY A 32 -37.20 -28.85 -46.26
CA GLY A 32 -36.75 -27.47 -46.12
C GLY A 32 -37.14 -26.87 -44.77
N GLY A 33 -38.37 -27.09 -44.31
CA GLY A 33 -38.85 -26.66 -42.99
C GLY A 33 -38.06 -27.30 -41.84
N LEU A 34 -37.81 -28.61 -41.91
CA LEU A 34 -36.95 -29.31 -40.94
C LEU A 34 -35.51 -28.78 -40.95
N GLY A 35 -34.96 -28.50 -42.14
CA GLY A 35 -33.65 -27.88 -42.30
C GLY A 35 -33.56 -26.49 -41.67
N LEU A 36 -34.60 -25.67 -41.83
CA LEU A 36 -34.69 -24.34 -41.21
C LEU A 36 -34.76 -24.42 -39.68
N VAL A 37 -35.53 -25.37 -39.12
CA VAL A 37 -35.57 -25.59 -37.66
C VAL A 37 -34.22 -26.04 -37.13
N ALA A 38 -33.54 -26.97 -37.82
CA ALA A 38 -32.20 -27.39 -37.44
C ALA A 38 -31.19 -26.23 -37.48
N LEU A 39 -31.23 -25.42 -38.56
CA LEU A 39 -30.38 -24.22 -38.68
C LEU A 39 -30.69 -23.19 -37.59
N TYR A 40 -31.96 -22.98 -37.25
CA TYR A 40 -32.37 -22.11 -36.16
C TYR A 40 -31.79 -22.58 -34.83
N ASN A 41 -31.93 -23.87 -34.47
CA ASN A 41 -31.42 -24.38 -33.19
C ASN A 41 -29.88 -24.35 -33.11
N VAL A 42 -29.19 -24.69 -34.20
CA VAL A 42 -27.72 -24.54 -34.29
C VAL A 42 -27.33 -23.07 -34.18
N GLY A 43 -28.09 -22.17 -34.80
CA GLY A 43 -27.89 -20.73 -34.69
C GLY A 43 -28.07 -20.22 -33.25
N GLN A 44 -29.10 -20.68 -32.55
CA GLN A 44 -29.36 -20.30 -31.16
C GLN A 44 -28.30 -20.84 -30.18
N THR A 45 -27.88 -22.10 -30.34
CA THR A 45 -26.79 -22.67 -29.53
C THR A 45 -25.46 -21.99 -29.81
N ALA A 46 -25.15 -21.67 -31.07
CA ALA A 46 -23.95 -20.91 -31.44
C ALA A 46 -23.98 -19.48 -30.88
N ALA A 47 -25.11 -18.77 -31.01
CA ALA A 47 -25.29 -17.43 -30.47
C ALA A 47 -25.17 -17.41 -28.94
N ALA A 48 -25.77 -18.39 -28.25
CA ALA A 48 -25.66 -18.54 -26.81
C ALA A 48 -24.20 -18.78 -26.38
N ARG A 49 -23.48 -19.65 -27.09
CA ARG A 49 -22.05 -19.91 -26.82
C ARG A 49 -21.19 -18.65 -27.01
N VAL A 50 -21.41 -17.89 -28.09
CA VAL A 50 -20.68 -16.63 -28.35
C VAL A 50 -20.96 -15.59 -27.27
N ARG A 51 -22.23 -15.39 -26.89
CA ARG A 51 -22.63 -14.50 -25.79
C ARG A 51 -21.96 -14.93 -24.48
N LEU A 52 -21.99 -16.22 -24.17
CA LEU A 52 -21.40 -16.77 -22.96
C LEU A 52 -19.87 -16.60 -22.95
N THR A 53 -19.18 -16.77 -24.08
CA THR A 53 -17.74 -16.51 -24.21
C THR A 53 -17.41 -15.05 -23.92
N HIS A 54 -18.12 -14.10 -24.55
CA HIS A 54 -17.89 -12.67 -24.28
C HIS A 54 -18.17 -12.29 -22.83
N ALA A 55 -19.24 -12.84 -22.24
CA ALA A 55 -19.57 -12.63 -20.83
C ALA A 55 -18.50 -13.23 -19.90
N ALA A 56 -18.00 -14.43 -20.20
CA ALA A 56 -16.94 -15.08 -19.44
C ALA A 56 -15.61 -14.32 -19.54
N ASP A 57 -15.23 -13.84 -20.72
CA ASP A 57 -14.02 -13.02 -20.91
C ASP A 57 -14.13 -11.70 -20.14
N ALA A 58 -15.27 -11.00 -20.24
CA ALA A 58 -15.51 -9.78 -19.49
C ALA A 58 -15.47 -10.01 -17.97
N ALA A 59 -16.04 -11.13 -17.50
CA ALA A 59 -16.02 -11.52 -16.11
C ALA A 59 -14.59 -11.84 -15.64
N ALA A 60 -13.86 -12.70 -16.34
CA ALA A 60 -12.47 -13.06 -16.03
C ALA A 60 -11.58 -11.80 -15.97
N TYR A 61 -11.66 -10.94 -16.99
CA TYR A 61 -10.91 -9.68 -17.01
C TYR A 61 -11.26 -8.79 -15.81
N SER A 62 -12.54 -8.67 -15.46
CA SER A 62 -12.99 -7.85 -14.33
C SER A 62 -12.53 -8.41 -12.98
N GLY A 63 -12.44 -9.73 -12.86
CA GLY A 63 -11.84 -10.38 -11.70
C GLY A 63 -10.34 -10.06 -11.57
N ALA A 64 -9.58 -10.18 -12.68
CA ALA A 64 -8.17 -9.80 -12.70
C ALA A 64 -7.96 -8.31 -12.42
N LEU A 65 -8.86 -7.45 -12.91
CA LEU A 65 -8.83 -6.01 -12.63
C LEU A 65 -9.05 -5.71 -11.15
N GLN A 66 -10.00 -6.39 -10.50
CA GLN A 66 -10.24 -6.23 -9.07
C GLN A 66 -9.02 -6.69 -8.25
N GLN A 67 -8.39 -7.77 -8.66
CA GLN A 67 -7.15 -8.26 -8.07
C GLN A 67 -5.99 -7.28 -8.27
N ALA A 68 -5.78 -6.73 -9.47
CA ALA A 68 -4.77 -5.70 -9.72
C ALA A 68 -5.00 -4.44 -8.87
N ARG A 69 -6.26 -4.01 -8.69
CA ARG A 69 -6.63 -2.89 -7.81
C ARG A 69 -6.30 -3.16 -6.35
N ALA A 70 -6.55 -4.39 -5.86
CA ALA A 70 -6.19 -4.79 -4.50
C ALA A 70 -4.67 -4.71 -4.28
N LEU A 71 -3.87 -5.26 -5.20
CA LEU A 71 -2.40 -5.20 -5.13
C LEU A 71 -1.88 -3.75 -5.18
N ASN A 72 -2.45 -2.91 -6.04
CA ASN A 72 -2.11 -1.48 -6.09
C ASN A 72 -2.49 -0.74 -4.80
N LEU A 73 -3.64 -1.05 -4.21
CA LEU A 73 -4.07 -0.47 -2.93
C LEU A 73 -3.10 -0.86 -1.81
N LEU A 74 -2.69 -2.13 -1.72
CA LEU A 74 -1.67 -2.57 -0.78
C LEU A 74 -0.35 -1.81 -0.99
N ALA A 75 0.03 -1.57 -2.25
CA ALA A 75 1.21 -0.75 -2.56
C ALA A 75 1.09 0.70 -2.10
N TYR A 76 -0.07 1.32 -2.24
CA TYR A 76 -0.32 2.65 -1.69
C TYR A 76 -0.32 2.65 -0.16
N ILE A 77 -0.89 1.64 0.48
CA ILE A 77 -0.90 1.51 1.94
C ILE A 77 0.52 1.41 2.49
N ASN A 78 1.36 0.53 1.94
CA ASN A 78 2.75 0.39 2.37
C ASN A 78 3.53 1.71 2.23
N ARG A 79 3.34 2.44 1.13
CA ARG A 79 3.96 3.77 0.94
C ARG A 79 3.42 4.82 1.90
N ALA A 80 2.13 4.79 2.20
CA ALA A 80 1.51 5.70 3.17
C ALA A 80 2.04 5.43 4.59
N GLN A 81 2.22 4.16 4.97
CA GLN A 81 2.87 3.79 6.22
C GLN A 81 4.28 4.39 6.32
N VAL A 82 5.10 4.28 5.26
CA VAL A 82 6.43 4.91 5.21
C VAL A 82 6.34 6.44 5.40
N ALA A 83 5.42 7.09 4.69
CA ALA A 83 5.24 8.55 4.80
C ALA A 83 4.84 8.99 6.22
N HIS A 84 3.92 8.26 6.87
CA HIS A 84 3.56 8.53 8.26
C HIS A 84 4.73 8.34 9.23
N GLN A 85 5.56 7.32 9.04
CA GLN A 85 6.76 7.12 9.85
C GLN A 85 7.77 8.28 9.69
N VAL A 86 7.95 8.78 8.46
CA VAL A 86 8.77 9.97 8.23
C VAL A 86 8.16 11.21 8.90
N ALA A 87 6.84 11.38 8.87
CA ALA A 87 6.18 12.47 9.60
C ALA A 87 6.39 12.37 11.12
N MET A 88 6.27 11.17 11.69
CA MET A 88 6.54 10.90 13.10
C MET A 88 7.99 11.22 13.49
N ALA A 89 8.96 10.89 12.62
CA ALA A 89 10.36 11.28 12.80
C ALA A 89 10.55 12.81 12.87
N HIS A 90 9.85 13.57 12.01
CA HIS A 90 9.86 15.03 12.06
C HIS A 90 9.24 15.56 13.36
N LEU A 91 8.14 14.97 13.83
CA LEU A 91 7.46 15.42 15.05
C LEU A 91 8.31 15.22 16.30
N VAL A 92 8.97 14.07 16.48
CA VAL A 92 9.88 13.88 17.63
C VAL A 92 11.08 14.82 17.56
N THR A 93 11.57 15.10 16.35
CA THR A 93 12.68 16.04 16.12
C THR A 93 12.26 17.47 16.44
N LEU A 94 11.06 17.88 16.04
CA LEU A 94 10.49 19.19 16.39
C LEU A 94 10.27 19.32 17.90
N ALA A 95 9.84 18.26 18.59
CA ALA A 95 9.69 18.29 20.04
C ALA A 95 11.04 18.43 20.76
N SER A 96 12.05 17.69 20.32
CA SER A 96 13.42 17.85 20.83
C SER A 96 13.94 19.27 20.59
N TRP A 97 13.73 19.83 19.40
CA TRP A 97 14.11 21.20 19.06
C TRP A 97 13.34 22.24 19.87
N ALA A 98 12.05 22.04 20.12
CA ALA A 98 11.21 22.93 20.91
C ALA A 98 11.71 22.99 22.37
N GLN A 99 11.93 21.83 22.99
CA GLN A 99 12.50 21.74 24.33
C GLN A 99 13.91 22.35 24.40
N PHE A 100 14.73 22.09 23.38
CA PHE A 100 16.05 22.68 23.25
C PHE A 100 16.01 24.22 23.26
N GLY A 101 15.12 24.82 22.46
CA GLY A 101 14.92 26.27 22.44
C GLY A 101 14.43 26.83 23.78
N GLN A 102 13.50 26.12 24.44
CA GLN A 102 13.01 26.47 25.77
C GLN A 102 14.14 26.49 26.82
N ALA A 103 14.94 25.42 26.87
CA ALA A 103 16.09 25.31 27.76
C ALA A 103 17.13 26.39 27.46
N GLN A 104 17.38 26.66 26.18
CA GLN A 104 18.35 27.66 25.75
C GLN A 104 17.95 29.09 26.10
N SER A 105 16.66 29.43 25.94
CA SER A 105 16.10 30.69 26.42
C SER A 105 16.24 30.83 27.94
N GLY A 106 15.98 29.74 28.69
CA GLY A 106 16.15 29.70 30.14
C GLY A 106 17.59 29.98 30.58
N GLN A 107 18.57 29.31 29.98
CA GLN A 107 19.99 29.52 30.29
C GLN A 107 20.48 30.91 29.91
N ARG A 108 20.02 31.43 28.76
CA ARG A 108 20.34 32.80 28.32
C ARG A 108 19.83 33.82 29.35
N THR A 109 18.59 33.69 29.82
CA THR A 109 17.99 34.59 30.82
C THR A 109 18.73 34.52 32.16
N ARG A 110 19.26 33.35 32.54
CA ARG A 110 20.12 33.18 33.72
C ARG A 110 21.55 33.69 33.54
N GLY A 111 21.94 34.05 32.32
CA GLY A 111 23.31 34.45 32.01
C GLY A 111 24.33 33.32 32.19
N ASN A 112 23.93 32.06 31.98
CA ASN A 112 24.77 30.90 32.22
C ASN A 112 24.92 30.02 30.96
N PRO A 113 25.87 30.33 30.06
CA PRO A 113 26.78 31.49 30.06
C PRO A 113 26.14 32.75 29.42
N PRO A 114 26.72 33.96 29.62
CA PRO A 114 26.22 35.17 28.96
C PRO A 114 26.44 35.14 27.45
N ALA A 115 25.48 35.63 26.66
CA ALA A 115 25.61 35.68 25.20
C ALA A 115 26.83 36.46 24.67
N PRO A 116 27.24 37.60 25.27
CA PRO A 116 28.46 38.30 24.86
C PRO A 116 29.72 37.44 25.02
N LEU A 117 29.79 36.57 26.04
CA LEU A 117 30.91 35.65 26.23
C LEU A 117 30.98 34.63 25.09
N ILE A 118 29.84 34.06 24.71
CA ILE A 118 29.75 33.13 23.57
C ILE A 118 30.16 33.82 22.26
N GLY A 119 29.70 35.06 22.06
CA GLY A 119 30.07 35.88 20.91
C GLY A 119 31.57 36.18 20.84
N ALA A 120 32.18 36.52 21.97
CA ALA A 120 33.63 36.73 22.06
C ALA A 120 34.37 35.43 21.72
N LEU A 121 34.08 34.33 22.42
CA LEU A 121 34.84 33.09 22.29
C LEU A 121 34.71 32.40 20.92
N PHE A 122 33.51 32.41 20.33
CA PHE A 122 33.17 31.58 19.17
C PHE A 122 32.70 32.38 17.95
N GLY A 123 32.66 33.71 18.04
CA GLY A 123 32.28 34.61 16.96
C GLY A 123 30.89 35.23 17.15
N THR A 124 30.73 36.45 16.64
CA THR A 124 29.54 37.30 16.84
C THR A 124 28.25 36.65 16.34
N ALA A 125 28.31 35.89 15.25
CA ALA A 125 27.14 35.17 14.70
C ALA A 125 26.57 34.14 15.68
N LEU A 126 27.42 33.36 16.37
CA LEU A 126 26.98 32.37 17.35
C LEU A 126 26.48 33.04 18.64
N GLY A 127 27.14 34.11 19.09
CA GLY A 127 26.65 34.91 20.21
C GLY A 127 25.27 35.51 19.95
N ALA A 128 25.06 36.06 18.74
CA ALA A 128 23.77 36.59 18.32
C ALA A 128 22.69 35.50 18.20
N ALA A 129 23.03 34.32 17.66
CA ALA A 129 22.12 33.18 17.60
C ALA A 129 21.69 32.72 18.99
N TYR A 130 22.63 32.65 19.95
CA TYR A 130 22.33 32.30 21.33
C TYR A 130 21.49 33.38 22.04
N ALA A 131 21.77 34.67 21.81
CA ALA A 131 20.98 35.78 22.35
C ALA A 131 19.52 35.78 21.87
N ARG A 132 19.29 35.32 20.64
CA ARG A 132 17.97 35.19 20.01
C ARG A 132 17.24 33.90 20.34
N ALA A 133 17.73 33.08 21.28
CA ALA A 133 16.99 31.92 21.74
C ALA A 133 15.63 32.33 22.31
N VAL A 134 14.56 31.69 21.82
CA VAL A 134 13.18 31.97 22.25
C VAL A 134 12.57 30.73 22.89
N ALA A 135 11.81 30.95 23.94
CA ALA A 135 10.94 29.94 24.54
C ALA A 135 9.86 29.55 23.53
N THR A 136 9.83 28.28 23.13
CA THR A 136 8.87 27.76 22.13
C THR A 136 7.48 27.49 22.73
N GLY A 137 7.31 27.67 24.05
CA GLY A 137 6.03 27.60 24.73
C GLY A 137 5.43 26.18 24.73
N GLY A 138 4.10 26.10 24.65
CA GLY A 138 3.31 24.87 24.75
C GLY A 138 3.25 24.00 23.48
N ALA A 139 4.21 24.12 22.56
CA ALA A 139 4.18 23.39 21.29
C ALA A 139 4.30 21.86 21.46
N VAL A 140 4.96 21.38 22.51
CA VAL A 140 5.21 19.95 22.73
C VAL A 140 3.90 19.13 22.88
N PRO A 141 2.90 19.55 23.67
CA PRO A 141 1.57 18.94 23.69
C PRO A 141 0.90 18.80 22.30
N GLU A 142 0.92 19.84 21.48
CA GLU A 142 0.30 19.81 20.14
C GLU A 142 1.03 18.83 19.22
N LEU A 143 2.36 18.83 19.26
CA LEU A 143 3.20 17.87 18.53
C LEU A 143 2.93 16.43 18.99
N ALA A 144 2.71 16.22 20.29
CA ALA A 144 2.35 14.91 20.83
C ALA A 144 0.99 14.44 20.29
N GLY A 145 -0.01 15.33 20.22
CA GLY A 145 -1.30 15.05 19.62
C GLY A 145 -1.19 14.64 18.15
N ALA A 146 -0.43 15.39 17.35
CA ALA A 146 -0.17 15.05 15.95
C ALA A 146 0.57 13.72 15.79
N PHE A 147 1.53 13.42 16.68
CA PHE A 147 2.25 12.16 16.67
C PHE A 147 1.31 10.97 16.92
N GLN A 148 0.42 11.08 17.91
CA GLN A 148 -0.57 10.04 18.20
C GLN A 148 -1.55 9.85 17.03
N GLN A 149 -1.97 10.91 16.35
CA GLN A 149 -2.85 10.79 15.17
C GLN A 149 -2.18 10.00 14.04
N HIS A 150 -0.89 10.22 13.78
CA HIS A 150 -0.16 9.44 12.78
C HIS A 150 0.04 7.98 13.22
N ASP A 151 0.40 7.72 14.48
CA ASP A 151 0.52 6.36 15.00
C ASP A 151 -0.81 5.60 14.90
N GLN A 152 -1.94 6.27 15.21
CA GLN A 152 -3.29 5.75 15.04
C GLN A 152 -3.64 5.48 13.57
N ALA A 153 -3.38 6.43 12.67
CA ALA A 153 -3.63 6.24 11.24
C ALA A 153 -2.89 5.00 10.69
N VAL A 154 -1.64 4.80 11.10
CA VAL A 154 -0.83 3.65 10.67
C VAL A 154 -1.42 2.32 11.15
N HIS A 155 -1.72 2.20 12.45
CA HIS A 155 -2.05 0.90 13.04
C HIS A 155 -3.56 0.59 13.09
N GLN A 156 -4.42 1.62 13.18
CA GLN A 156 -5.87 1.44 13.26
C GLN A 156 -6.56 1.64 11.91
N VAL A 157 -5.97 2.39 10.97
CA VAL A 157 -6.59 2.60 9.66
C VAL A 157 -5.86 1.79 8.59
N LEU A 158 -4.57 2.05 8.37
CA LEU A 158 -3.82 1.46 7.25
C LEU A 158 -3.60 -0.05 7.40
N GLN A 159 -3.21 -0.52 8.59
CA GLN A 159 -3.06 -1.96 8.86
C GLN A 159 -4.38 -2.74 8.80
N GLN A 160 -5.47 -2.16 9.32
CA GLN A 160 -6.77 -2.80 9.24
C GLN A 160 -7.28 -2.84 7.80
N ALA A 161 -7.08 -1.77 7.04
CA ALA A 161 -7.40 -1.72 5.62
C ALA A 161 -6.60 -2.77 4.83
N SER A 162 -5.29 -2.90 5.06
CA SER A 162 -4.49 -3.91 4.36
C SER A 162 -4.93 -5.33 4.69
N ALA A 163 -5.20 -5.62 5.97
CA ALA A 163 -5.70 -6.93 6.39
C ALA A 163 -7.06 -7.26 5.77
N SER A 164 -7.97 -6.27 5.71
CA SER A 164 -9.29 -6.41 5.06
C SER A 164 -9.19 -6.62 3.55
N VAL A 165 -8.25 -5.95 2.88
CA VAL A 165 -8.01 -6.14 1.45
C VAL A 165 -7.52 -7.55 1.17
N VAL A 166 -6.57 -8.06 1.98
CA VAL A 166 -6.03 -9.42 1.81
C VAL A 166 -7.09 -10.48 2.10
N SER A 167 -7.82 -10.37 3.21
CA SER A 167 -8.84 -11.36 3.59
C SER A 167 -10.06 -11.35 2.68
N GLY A 168 -10.47 -10.19 2.17
CA GLY A 168 -11.62 -10.02 1.28
C GLY A 168 -11.31 -10.19 -0.22
N MET A 169 -10.06 -10.45 -0.59
CA MET A 169 -9.60 -10.39 -1.98
C MET A 169 -10.34 -11.35 -2.91
N HIS A 170 -10.49 -12.61 -2.52
CA HIS A 170 -11.17 -13.63 -3.31
C HIS A 170 -12.67 -13.31 -3.47
N GLU A 171 -13.31 -12.91 -2.38
CA GLU A 171 -14.75 -12.59 -2.38
C GLU A 171 -15.02 -11.34 -3.22
N ALA A 172 -14.23 -10.27 -3.06
CA ALA A 172 -14.36 -9.07 -3.87
C ALA A 172 -14.17 -9.37 -5.37
N ARG A 173 -13.22 -10.25 -5.71
CA ARG A 173 -13.04 -10.72 -7.09
C ARG A 173 -14.26 -11.47 -7.59
N ARG A 174 -14.78 -12.42 -6.82
CA ARG A 174 -15.98 -13.20 -7.16
C ARG A 174 -17.19 -12.29 -7.40
N GLN A 175 -17.41 -11.32 -6.53
CA GLN A 175 -18.47 -10.34 -6.68
C GLN A 175 -18.34 -9.52 -7.96
N ALA A 176 -17.13 -9.07 -8.29
CA ALA A 176 -16.88 -8.36 -9.54
C ALA A 176 -17.18 -9.22 -10.78
N MET A 177 -16.84 -10.51 -10.75
CA MET A 177 -17.14 -11.45 -11.85
C MET A 177 -18.65 -11.67 -11.99
N LEU A 178 -19.36 -11.96 -10.89
CA LEU A 178 -20.80 -12.19 -10.90
C LEU A 178 -21.58 -10.95 -11.35
N ARG A 179 -21.18 -9.75 -10.91
CA ARG A 179 -21.73 -8.47 -11.39
C ARG A 179 -21.73 -8.38 -12.90
N VAL A 180 -20.60 -8.68 -13.52
CA VAL A 180 -20.43 -8.60 -14.97
C VAL A 180 -21.21 -9.71 -15.68
N LEU A 181 -21.22 -10.94 -15.14
CA LEU A 181 -22.02 -12.02 -15.71
C LEU A 181 -23.51 -11.69 -15.69
N TYR A 182 -24.05 -11.24 -14.54
CA TYR A 182 -25.47 -10.93 -14.41
C TYR A 182 -25.88 -9.72 -15.24
N ALA A 183 -25.03 -8.70 -15.34
CA ALA A 183 -25.25 -7.55 -16.23
C ALA A 183 -25.33 -7.95 -17.72
N ASN A 184 -24.70 -9.07 -18.12
CA ASN A 184 -24.79 -9.61 -19.47
C ASN A 184 -26.02 -10.48 -19.71
N TYR A 185 -26.81 -10.82 -18.68
CA TYR A 185 -28.02 -11.65 -18.75
C TYR A 185 -29.20 -11.00 -17.99
N PRO A 186 -29.58 -9.75 -18.30
CA PRO A 186 -30.61 -9.01 -17.56
C PRO A 186 -31.99 -9.69 -17.59
N GLU A 187 -32.27 -10.51 -18.61
CA GLU A 187 -33.51 -11.28 -18.71
C GLU A 187 -33.66 -12.35 -17.62
N HIS A 188 -32.54 -12.83 -17.07
CA HIS A 188 -32.50 -13.79 -15.96
C HIS A 188 -32.19 -13.13 -14.62
N TYR A 189 -31.56 -11.95 -14.65
CA TYR A 189 -31.11 -11.21 -13.47
C TYR A 189 -31.58 -9.75 -13.49
N PRO A 190 -32.91 -9.49 -13.46
CA PRO A 190 -33.44 -8.13 -13.38
C PRO A 190 -33.21 -7.59 -11.95
N ALA A 191 -32.53 -6.44 -11.85
CA ALA A 191 -32.17 -5.73 -10.61
C ALA A 191 -30.95 -6.26 -9.84
N TYR A 192 -29.75 -6.04 -10.38
CA TYR A 192 -28.54 -6.05 -9.55
C TYR A 192 -28.48 -4.78 -8.68
N ASP A 193 -28.99 -4.86 -7.45
CA ASP A 193 -28.99 -3.78 -6.45
C ASP A 193 -27.71 -3.73 -5.58
N GLY A 194 -26.76 -4.63 -5.84
CA GLY A 194 -25.52 -4.77 -5.06
C GLY A 194 -25.53 -5.91 -4.05
N ASN A 195 -26.66 -6.60 -3.81
CA ASN A 195 -26.69 -7.78 -2.96
C ASN A 195 -26.29 -9.06 -3.71
N PRO A 196 -25.44 -9.92 -3.13
CA PRO A 196 -24.87 -11.10 -3.78
C PRO A 196 -25.81 -12.32 -3.83
N VAL A 197 -27.07 -12.16 -3.45
CA VAL A 197 -28.01 -13.27 -3.30
C VAL A 197 -29.01 -13.26 -4.46
N VAL A 198 -28.56 -13.60 -5.66
CA VAL A 198 -29.45 -14.29 -6.59
C VAL A 198 -29.12 -15.78 -6.47
N GLN A 199 -29.70 -16.41 -5.45
CA GLN A 199 -29.81 -17.87 -5.44
C GLN A 199 -30.82 -18.26 -6.51
N GLY A 200 -30.35 -18.86 -7.60
CA GLY A 200 -31.21 -19.36 -8.68
C GLY A 200 -31.16 -18.51 -9.94
N GLY A 201 -30.26 -18.88 -10.84
CA GLY A 201 -30.28 -18.45 -12.24
C GLY A 201 -29.50 -19.47 -13.09
N PRO A 202 -29.57 -19.40 -14.42
CA PRO A 202 -29.09 -20.47 -15.30
C PRO A 202 -27.57 -20.57 -15.42
N LEU A 203 -26.84 -19.62 -14.85
CA LEU A 203 -25.39 -19.55 -14.93
C LEU A 203 -24.74 -20.17 -13.70
N LEU A 204 -23.83 -21.10 -13.95
CA LEU A 204 -22.91 -21.64 -12.95
C LEU A 204 -21.50 -21.08 -13.21
N LEU A 205 -20.88 -20.52 -12.16
CA LEU A 205 -19.49 -20.05 -12.19
C LEU A 205 -18.62 -20.95 -11.32
N ARG A 206 -17.59 -21.54 -11.93
CA ARG A 206 -16.50 -22.27 -11.25
C ARG A 206 -15.18 -21.59 -11.52
N ALA A 207 -14.23 -21.70 -10.59
CA ALA A 207 -12.88 -21.19 -10.80
C ALA A 207 -11.82 -22.26 -10.54
N SER A 208 -10.64 -22.07 -11.13
CA SER A 208 -9.46 -22.86 -10.81
C SER A 208 -8.96 -22.56 -9.40
N ALA A 209 -8.25 -23.51 -8.80
CA ALA A 209 -7.50 -23.25 -7.57
C ALA A 209 -6.56 -22.05 -7.78
N ASP A 210 -6.59 -21.10 -6.87
CA ASP A 210 -5.88 -19.82 -6.98
C ASP A 210 -4.78 -19.74 -5.92
N GLN A 211 -3.57 -19.33 -6.35
CA GLN A 211 -2.42 -19.15 -5.47
C GLN A 211 -2.17 -17.68 -5.10
N ALA A 212 -2.94 -16.73 -5.66
CA ALA A 212 -2.65 -15.32 -5.55
C ALA A 212 -2.81 -14.73 -4.13
N ALA A 213 -3.79 -15.18 -3.34
CA ALA A 213 -3.88 -14.73 -1.95
C ALA A 213 -2.83 -15.40 -1.05
N SER A 214 -2.50 -16.67 -1.30
CA SER A 214 -1.41 -17.36 -0.59
C SER A 214 -0.02 -16.78 -0.91
N ALA A 215 0.11 -16.06 -2.02
CA ALA A 215 1.33 -15.35 -2.38
C ALA A 215 1.57 -14.10 -1.53
N ILE A 216 0.54 -13.51 -0.90
CA ILE A 216 0.69 -12.32 -0.07
C ILE A 216 1.03 -12.74 1.35
N GLN A 217 2.25 -12.41 1.78
CA GLN A 217 2.75 -12.71 3.11
C GLN A 217 2.69 -11.50 4.03
N TRP A 218 2.59 -11.79 5.32
CA TRP A 218 2.69 -10.82 6.39
C TRP A 218 4.15 -10.71 6.85
N HIS A 219 4.62 -9.47 7.02
CA HIS A 219 5.99 -9.21 7.49
C HIS A 219 6.00 -8.20 8.63
N ALA A 220 6.84 -8.47 9.63
CA ALA A 220 7.12 -7.50 10.68
C ALA A 220 7.89 -6.30 10.11
N GLY A 221 7.49 -5.09 10.48
CA GLY A 221 8.10 -3.87 9.94
C GLY A 221 9.55 -3.64 10.34
N ASN A 222 9.98 -4.25 11.44
CA ASN A 222 11.23 -3.92 12.13
C ASN A 222 12.47 -4.65 11.59
N SER A 223 12.32 -5.48 10.55
CA SER A 223 13.45 -6.14 9.91
C SER A 223 14.28 -5.13 9.08
N PRO A 224 15.63 -5.06 9.22
CA PRO A 224 16.47 -4.02 8.61
C PRO A 224 16.37 -3.87 7.09
N THR A 225 16.16 -4.96 6.36
CA THR A 225 16.17 -4.99 4.88
C THR A 225 14.81 -4.68 4.25
N HIS A 226 13.78 -4.43 5.06
CA HIS A 226 12.40 -4.37 4.63
C HIS A 226 11.79 -2.97 4.89
N LEU A 227 10.60 -2.89 5.50
CA LEU A 227 9.93 -1.61 5.76
C LEU A 227 10.83 -0.65 6.54
N ARG A 228 11.56 -1.14 7.55
CA ARG A 228 12.53 -0.34 8.30
C ARG A 228 13.55 0.34 7.40
N GLY A 229 14.23 -0.42 6.54
CA GLY A 229 15.23 0.11 5.62
C GLY A 229 14.62 1.17 4.68
N MET A 230 13.39 0.93 4.19
CA MET A 230 12.68 1.92 3.37
C MET A 230 12.35 3.21 4.14
N VAL A 231 11.92 3.09 5.40
CA VAL A 231 11.65 4.21 6.29
C VAL A 231 12.94 5.00 6.58
N GLU A 232 14.03 4.33 6.92
CA GLU A 232 15.33 4.96 7.18
C GLU A 232 15.88 5.65 5.91
N LEU A 233 15.80 5.01 4.75
CA LEU A 233 16.18 5.62 3.46
C LEU A 233 15.31 6.84 3.10
N ALA A 234 14.00 6.78 3.38
CA ALA A 234 13.10 7.90 3.15
C ALA A 234 13.40 9.07 4.11
N ALA A 235 13.63 8.79 5.38
CA ALA A 235 14.01 9.78 6.39
C ALA A 235 15.36 10.45 6.07
N ALA A 236 16.34 9.69 5.58
CA ALA A 236 17.67 10.18 5.24
C ALA A 236 17.71 11.24 4.12
N ARG A 237 16.61 11.41 3.36
CA ARG A 237 16.46 12.46 2.35
C ARG A 237 16.23 13.84 2.95
N TYR A 238 15.84 13.92 4.21
CA TYR A 238 15.55 15.19 4.89
C TYR A 238 16.73 15.59 5.77
N ASP A 239 17.38 16.70 5.43
CA ASP A 239 18.54 17.22 6.19
C ASP A 239 18.20 17.50 7.65
N PHE A 240 16.95 17.88 7.94
CA PHE A 240 16.48 18.13 9.29
C PHE A 240 16.56 16.89 10.19
N LEU A 241 16.42 15.68 9.64
CA LEU A 241 16.46 14.42 10.39
C LEU A 241 17.88 13.83 10.51
N ARG A 242 18.86 14.37 9.77
CA ARG A 242 20.26 13.93 9.82
C ARG A 242 20.92 14.32 11.15
N PRO A 243 22.08 13.74 11.50
CA PRO A 243 22.85 14.17 12.66
C PRO A 243 23.18 15.68 12.63
N ARG A 244 22.85 16.39 13.70
CA ARG A 244 23.02 17.84 13.88
C ARG A 244 24.20 18.15 14.80
N THR A 245 25.37 17.65 14.42
CA THR A 245 26.59 17.70 15.25
C THR A 245 27.54 18.81 14.81
N LEU A 246 28.05 19.57 15.77
CA LEU A 246 29.00 20.66 15.54
C LEU A 246 29.97 20.78 16.71
N THR A 247 31.26 20.98 16.42
CA THR A 247 32.22 21.46 17.42
C THR A 247 32.89 22.72 16.88
N ARG A 248 32.90 23.79 17.68
CA ARG A 248 33.62 25.04 17.39
C ARG A 248 34.60 25.29 18.52
N ARG A 249 35.83 25.69 18.18
CA ARG A 249 36.89 25.98 19.13
C ARG A 249 37.16 27.48 19.15
N SER A 250 37.52 28.02 20.31
CA SER A 250 37.98 29.41 20.41
C SER A 250 39.33 29.60 19.71
N ASN A 251 39.59 30.81 19.21
CA ASN A 251 40.77 31.08 18.38
C ASN A 251 42.05 31.41 19.15
N TRP A 252 42.00 31.60 20.46
CA TRP A 252 43.16 31.98 21.29
C TRP A 252 43.54 30.92 22.31
N ILE A 253 44.80 30.96 22.73
CA ILE A 253 45.29 30.17 23.86
C ILE A 253 44.56 30.62 25.12
N VAL A 254 43.93 29.67 25.79
CA VAL A 254 43.14 29.93 27.01
C VAL A 254 44.02 29.91 28.25
N HIS A 255 44.88 28.89 28.36
CA HIS A 255 45.70 28.67 29.54
C HIS A 255 47.11 28.25 29.11
N ARG A 256 48.14 28.85 29.73
CA ARG A 256 49.54 28.59 29.38
C ARG A 256 49.94 27.13 29.59
N SER A 257 49.43 26.50 30.65
CA SER A 257 49.65 25.08 30.94
C SER A 257 48.92 24.12 30.00
N CYS A 258 48.01 24.63 29.15
CA CYS A 258 47.19 23.85 28.23
C CYS A 258 47.28 24.44 26.80
N PRO A 259 48.48 24.62 26.23
CA PRO A 259 48.67 25.45 25.04
C PRO A 259 48.03 24.86 23.77
N THR A 260 47.74 23.57 23.75
CA THR A 260 47.09 22.84 22.65
C THR A 260 45.57 22.77 22.76
N LEU A 261 45.00 23.06 23.94
CA LEU A 261 43.57 22.96 24.19
C LEU A 261 42.89 24.33 24.05
N ARG A 262 41.60 24.34 23.70
CA ARG A 262 40.80 25.55 23.46
C ARG A 262 39.46 25.40 24.14
N HIS A 263 38.77 26.51 24.42
CA HIS A 263 37.35 26.44 24.75
C HIS A 263 36.59 25.78 23.59
N GLU A 264 35.57 24.98 23.90
CA GLU A 264 34.76 24.31 22.88
C GLU A 264 33.29 24.63 23.03
N LEU A 265 32.61 24.86 21.92
CA LEU A 265 31.17 24.90 21.82
C LEU A 265 30.73 23.65 21.07
N ARG A 266 29.98 22.77 21.74
CA ARG A 266 29.64 21.45 21.24
C ARG A 266 28.13 21.32 21.10
N ARG A 267 27.66 21.11 19.87
CA ARG A 267 26.29 20.70 19.56
C ARG A 267 26.26 19.22 19.23
N ARG A 268 25.40 18.46 19.90
CA ARG A 268 25.13 17.05 19.58
C ARG A 268 23.65 16.92 19.34
N GLY A 269 23.25 16.34 18.23
CA GLY A 269 21.84 16.13 17.96
C GLY A 269 21.62 15.09 16.89
N GLY A 270 20.49 14.43 16.96
CA GLY A 270 20.15 13.36 16.03
C GLY A 270 18.72 12.92 16.19
N THR A 271 18.25 12.24 15.16
CA THR A 271 16.96 11.56 15.12
C THR A 271 17.25 10.11 14.76
N TRP A 272 16.69 9.18 15.51
CA TRP A 272 16.96 7.75 15.36
C TRP A 272 15.69 6.95 15.46
N LEU A 273 15.74 5.77 14.86
CA LEU A 273 14.75 4.73 14.98
C LEU A 273 15.35 3.62 15.84
N ASP A 274 14.76 3.36 17.00
CA ASP A 274 15.30 2.37 17.92
C ASP A 274 15.06 0.92 17.44
N ASN A 275 15.55 -0.07 18.19
CA ASN A 275 15.46 -1.47 17.83
C ASN A 275 14.05 -2.02 17.91
N ASP A 276 13.08 -1.29 18.47
CA ASP A 276 11.66 -1.64 18.52
C ASP A 276 10.86 -0.90 17.43
N GLY A 277 11.56 -0.16 16.55
CA GLY A 277 10.95 0.60 15.47
C GLY A 277 10.29 1.89 15.96
N GLN A 278 10.69 2.42 17.10
CA GLN A 278 10.15 3.64 17.68
C GLN A 278 11.11 4.83 17.49
N TRP A 279 10.54 5.99 17.16
CA TRP A 279 11.30 7.20 16.90
C TRP A 279 11.74 7.90 18.18
N GLY A 280 12.98 8.37 18.19
CA GLY A 280 13.53 9.27 19.19
C GLY A 280 14.34 10.39 18.55
N ALA A 281 14.43 11.52 19.23
CA ALA A 281 15.30 12.63 18.86
C ALA A 281 15.86 13.33 20.10
N ARG A 282 17.08 13.82 19.99
CA ARG A 282 17.76 14.61 21.02
C ARG A 282 18.57 15.71 20.37
N ASP A 283 18.61 16.87 21.01
CA ASP A 283 19.45 18.00 20.66
C ASP A 283 20.02 18.58 21.96
N THR A 284 21.33 18.75 22.01
CA THR A 284 22.06 19.37 23.12
C THR A 284 23.12 20.34 22.60
N LEU A 285 23.38 21.38 23.39
CA LEU A 285 24.40 22.38 23.15
C LEU A 285 25.05 22.71 24.49
N SER A 286 26.37 22.63 24.55
CA SER A 286 27.13 23.00 25.74
C SER A 286 28.36 23.81 25.39
N TYR A 287 28.66 24.77 26.26
CA TYR A 287 29.95 25.45 26.30
C TYR A 287 30.87 24.70 27.25
N HIS A 288 31.94 24.15 26.71
CA HIS A 288 33.00 23.46 27.44
C HIS A 288 34.13 24.44 27.73
N ALA A 289 34.14 24.95 28.97
CA ALA A 289 35.16 25.87 29.42
C ALA A 289 36.44 25.10 29.80
N LEU A 290 37.52 25.32 29.05
CA LEU A 290 38.83 24.84 29.43
C LEU A 290 39.28 25.50 30.74
N ARG A 291 39.54 24.67 31.74
CA ARG A 291 40.03 25.02 33.08
C ARG A 291 41.31 24.26 33.37
N SER A 292 42.05 24.71 34.37
CA SER A 292 43.22 24.02 34.87
C SER A 292 43.29 24.17 36.39
N ASN A 293 43.66 23.09 37.08
CA ASN A 293 44.02 23.14 38.49
C ASN A 293 45.22 22.24 38.76
N ARG A 294 45.81 22.36 39.96
CA ARG A 294 47.03 21.62 40.33
C ARG A 294 46.84 20.11 40.55
N TRP A 295 45.59 19.63 40.64
CA TRP A 295 45.27 18.26 41.05
C TRP A 295 45.03 17.34 39.85
N ILE A 296 44.23 17.79 38.90
CA ILE A 296 43.82 16.99 37.73
C ILE A 296 44.30 17.60 36.40
N GLY A 297 45.08 18.69 36.46
CA GLY A 297 45.58 19.35 35.27
C GLY A 297 44.48 20.06 34.47
N CYS A 298 44.58 20.00 33.14
CA CYS A 298 43.68 20.67 32.21
C CYS A 298 42.41 19.84 31.99
N TYR A 299 41.23 20.44 32.13
CA TYR A 299 39.95 19.76 31.95
C TYR A 299 38.88 20.71 31.41
N TYR A 300 37.79 20.16 30.89
CA TYR A 300 36.62 20.89 30.45
C TYR A 300 35.54 20.91 31.54
N ARG A 301 35.12 22.11 31.94
CA ARG A 301 33.88 22.31 32.69
C ARG A 301 32.74 22.53 31.70
N GLU A 302 31.74 21.65 31.74
CA GLU A 302 30.56 21.79 30.89
C GLU A 302 29.58 22.82 31.48
N TYR A 303 29.13 23.74 30.63
CA TYR A 303 27.97 24.59 30.86
C TYR A 303 26.90 24.21 29.84
N ALA A 304 25.89 23.48 30.29
CA ALA A 304 24.75 23.10 29.44
C ALA A 304 23.99 24.36 29.02
N MET A 305 23.97 24.63 27.71
CA MET A 305 23.37 25.84 27.15
C MET A 305 21.98 25.61 26.60
N GLY A 306 21.65 24.40 26.16
CA GLY A 306 20.34 24.02 25.64
C GLY A 306 20.25 22.51 25.50
N TRP A 307 19.06 21.95 25.72
CA TRP A 307 18.82 20.50 25.69
C TRP A 307 17.35 20.19 25.45
N GLY A 308 17.08 19.07 24.76
CA GLY A 308 15.72 18.58 24.57
C GLY A 308 15.71 17.16 24.05
N GLN A 309 14.70 16.39 24.44
CA GLN A 309 14.49 15.03 23.97
C GLN A 309 13.02 14.76 23.68
N GLY A 310 12.72 14.28 22.49
CA GLY A 310 11.38 13.84 22.09
C GLY A 310 11.36 12.35 21.76
N GLY A 311 10.28 11.67 22.08
CA GLY A 311 10.08 10.26 21.77
C GLY A 311 10.95 9.33 22.61
N GLN A 312 11.41 8.24 21.99
CA GLN A 312 12.21 7.22 22.67
C GLN A 312 13.61 7.70 23.00
N ARG A 313 14.29 6.96 23.88
CA ARG A 313 15.67 7.22 24.30
C ARG A 313 16.66 6.65 23.27
N ALA A 314 17.84 7.26 23.21
CA ALA A 314 18.94 6.77 22.38
C ALA A 314 19.39 5.39 22.86
N LEU A 315 19.59 4.46 21.92
CA LEU A 315 19.82 3.04 22.17
C LEU A 315 21.14 2.73 22.91
N ALA A 316 22.22 3.48 22.66
CA ALA A 316 23.51 3.28 23.33
C ALA A 316 24.48 4.43 23.05
N GLY A 317 25.47 4.63 23.94
CA GLY A 317 26.64 5.48 23.71
C GLY A 317 26.59 6.89 24.32
N ASP A 318 25.44 7.35 24.80
CA ASP A 318 25.34 8.68 25.40
C ASP A 318 25.66 8.63 26.90
N GLU A 319 26.74 9.31 27.29
CA GLU A 319 27.05 9.59 28.68
C GLU A 319 25.99 10.55 29.26
N PHE A 320 25.31 10.14 30.34
CA PHE A 320 24.41 10.98 31.14
C PHE A 320 24.19 10.32 32.52
N ILE A 321 23.57 11.06 33.45
CA ILE A 321 23.05 10.53 34.70
C ILE A 321 21.58 10.89 34.88
N GLU A 322 20.82 10.07 35.62
CA GLU A 322 19.37 10.26 35.75
C GLU A 322 18.98 11.44 36.63
N LYS A 323 19.80 11.76 37.64
CA LYS A 323 19.53 12.82 38.63
C LYS A 323 20.65 13.86 38.62
N PRO A 324 20.76 14.69 37.56
CA PRO A 324 21.79 15.72 37.50
C PRO A 324 21.57 16.80 38.57
N PRO A 325 22.64 17.31 39.20
CA PRO A 325 22.54 18.45 40.11
C PRO A 325 22.11 19.70 39.32
N GLN A 326 21.36 20.60 39.95
CA GLN A 326 20.89 21.83 39.27
C GLN A 326 22.00 22.88 39.12
N ASP A 327 22.96 22.87 40.04
CA ASP A 327 24.14 23.72 40.03
C ASP A 327 25.32 23.00 40.72
N PHE A 328 26.47 23.68 40.73
CA PHE A 328 27.71 23.21 41.36
C PHE A 328 28.15 24.18 42.46
N SER A 329 27.20 24.75 43.21
CA SER A 329 27.48 25.69 44.32
C SER A 329 28.07 24.99 45.54
N GLN A 330 27.66 23.74 45.79
CA GLN A 330 28.05 22.95 46.96
C GLN A 330 29.32 22.12 46.73
N GLN A 331 29.68 21.85 45.47
CA GLN A 331 30.84 21.02 45.12
C GLN A 331 31.41 21.43 43.77
N ASP A 332 32.74 21.41 43.65
CA ASP A 332 33.43 21.60 42.38
C ASP A 332 33.00 20.58 41.33
N PHE A 333 32.71 21.06 40.12
CA PHE A 333 32.31 20.23 38.98
C PHE A 333 33.21 18.99 38.78
N TRP A 334 34.54 19.16 38.83
CA TRP A 334 35.46 18.06 38.57
C TRP A 334 35.46 16.99 39.67
N ARG A 335 35.26 17.38 40.94
CA ARG A 335 35.13 16.44 42.06
C ARG A 335 33.83 15.67 41.93
N TRP A 336 32.75 16.39 41.66
CA TRP A 336 31.44 15.79 41.46
C TRP A 336 31.47 14.77 40.31
N VAL A 337 32.05 15.13 39.16
CA VAL A 337 32.23 14.23 38.01
C VAL A 337 33.00 12.97 38.41
N HIS A 338 34.12 13.13 39.13
CA HIS A 338 34.94 12.01 39.56
C HIS A 338 34.22 11.06 40.54
N GLU A 339 33.40 11.60 41.43
CA GLU A 339 32.68 10.84 42.45
C GLU A 339 31.40 10.16 41.94
N HIS A 340 30.74 10.74 40.93
CA HIS A 340 29.38 10.33 40.54
C HIS A 340 29.26 9.83 39.10
N THR A 341 30.31 9.95 38.28
CA THR A 341 30.24 9.67 36.85
C THR A 341 31.52 9.02 36.32
N SER A 342 31.45 8.49 35.11
CA SER A 342 32.62 8.05 34.32
C SER A 342 32.97 9.00 33.18
N TRP A 343 32.51 10.26 33.23
CA TRP A 343 32.61 11.18 32.09
C TRP A 343 34.06 11.58 31.81
N ASN A 344 34.44 11.51 30.53
CA ASN A 344 35.75 11.98 30.11
C ASN A 344 35.76 13.51 29.94
N ILE A 345 36.09 14.23 31.01
CA ILE A 345 36.22 15.70 31.00
C ILE A 345 37.55 16.22 30.42
N PHE A 346 38.45 15.34 29.99
CA PHE A 346 39.78 15.72 29.45
C PHE A 346 39.77 15.81 27.92
N SER A 347 39.18 14.82 27.27
CA SER A 347 39.16 14.69 25.81
C SER A 347 37.82 14.22 25.24
N GLY A 348 36.80 14.01 26.10
CA GLY A 348 35.47 13.61 25.67
C GLY A 348 34.88 14.62 24.70
N GLN A 349 34.01 14.15 23.80
CA GLN A 349 33.42 14.98 22.74
C GLN A 349 31.94 15.26 22.97
N ASP A 350 31.31 14.68 23.98
CA ASP A 350 29.86 14.81 24.17
C ASP A 350 29.50 15.93 25.15
N ASN A 351 28.20 16.00 25.44
CA ASN A 351 27.58 16.95 26.35
C ASN A 351 26.85 16.21 27.47
N PRO A 352 27.56 15.48 28.34
CA PRO A 352 26.91 14.57 29.26
C PRO A 352 26.00 15.27 30.29
N MET A 353 26.32 16.50 30.69
CA MET A 353 25.44 17.29 31.55
C MET A 353 24.16 17.69 30.82
N ALA A 354 24.26 18.22 29.60
CA ALA A 354 23.08 18.58 28.81
C ALA A 354 22.24 17.34 28.43
N ASN A 355 22.88 16.19 28.15
CA ASN A 355 22.21 14.92 27.93
C ASN A 355 21.40 14.50 29.17
N SER A 356 21.97 14.67 30.37
CA SER A 356 21.30 14.36 31.65
C SER A 356 20.02 15.19 31.81
N TYR A 357 20.09 16.49 31.52
CA TYR A 357 18.90 17.35 31.55
C TYR A 357 17.89 17.03 30.44
N ALA A 358 18.35 16.66 29.24
CA ALA A 358 17.47 16.22 28.16
C ALA A 358 16.67 14.98 28.57
N VAL A 359 17.32 13.99 29.18
CA VAL A 359 16.68 12.75 29.64
C VAL A 359 15.70 13.01 30.79
N ALA A 360 16.08 13.89 31.74
CA ALA A 360 15.22 14.26 32.86
C ALA A 360 13.94 14.97 32.38
N GLY A 361 14.06 15.86 31.38
CA GLY A 361 12.94 16.63 30.81
C GLY A 361 12.29 16.01 29.57
N ALA A 362 12.59 14.76 29.22
CA ALA A 362 12.19 14.16 27.96
C ALA A 362 10.67 14.12 27.77
N ALA A 363 10.20 14.54 26.59
CA ALA A 363 8.84 14.33 26.14
C ALA A 363 8.68 12.87 25.69
N ARG A 364 8.28 12.00 26.62
CA ARG A 364 8.03 10.58 26.35
C ARG A 364 6.63 10.41 25.77
N TRP A 365 6.55 9.89 24.55
CA TRP A 365 5.29 9.60 23.86
C TRP A 365 5.14 8.11 23.65
N SER A 366 3.92 7.58 23.81
CA SER A 366 3.62 6.20 23.44
C SER A 366 3.73 6.02 21.93
N SER A 367 4.37 4.94 21.50
CA SER A 367 4.47 4.56 20.09
C SER A 367 4.30 3.05 20.00
N ARG A 368 3.62 2.59 18.94
CA ARG A 368 3.55 1.16 18.62
C ARG A 368 4.70 0.69 17.72
N GLY A 369 5.57 1.61 17.33
CA GLY A 369 6.75 1.34 16.53
C GLY A 369 6.42 1.23 15.03
N LEU A 370 7.21 0.43 14.31
CA LEU A 370 6.98 0.20 12.90
C LEU A 370 5.80 -0.76 12.68
N PRO A 371 4.90 -0.46 11.74
CA PRO A 371 3.78 -1.33 11.45
C PRO A 371 4.24 -2.61 10.76
N PHE A 372 3.49 -3.68 10.89
CA PHE A 372 3.54 -4.75 9.91
C PHE A 372 3.06 -4.27 8.54
N TYR A 373 3.48 -4.99 7.51
CA TYR A 373 3.12 -4.73 6.13
C TYR A 373 2.93 -6.04 5.36
N HIS A 374 2.28 -5.94 4.20
CA HIS A 374 2.10 -7.08 3.31
C HIS A 374 3.05 -6.99 2.12
N GLU A 375 3.60 -8.11 1.69
CA GLU A 375 4.44 -8.21 0.49
C GLU A 375 4.17 -9.53 -0.22
N LEU A 376 4.50 -9.61 -1.50
CA LEU A 376 4.50 -10.86 -2.24
C LEU A 376 5.68 -11.73 -1.83
N ASP A 377 5.44 -13.02 -1.73
CA ASP A 377 6.51 -14.03 -1.65
C ASP A 377 7.49 -13.86 -2.83
N ALA A 378 8.78 -14.11 -2.59
CA ALA A 378 9.83 -13.89 -3.58
C ALA A 378 9.62 -14.70 -4.88
N GLN A 379 9.02 -15.90 -4.79
CA GLN A 379 8.70 -16.69 -5.98
C GLN A 379 7.49 -16.12 -6.73
N ALA A 380 6.50 -15.62 -5.99
CA ALA A 380 5.30 -15.02 -6.56
C ALA A 380 5.54 -13.64 -7.18
N ALA A 381 6.49 -12.87 -6.65
CA ALA A 381 6.86 -11.57 -7.20
C ALA A 381 7.25 -11.67 -8.68
N GLY A 382 7.95 -12.74 -9.11
CA GLY A 382 8.34 -12.93 -10.51
C GLY A 382 7.24 -13.44 -11.45
N GLN A 383 6.06 -13.79 -10.93
CA GLN A 383 5.03 -14.51 -11.68
C GLN A 383 3.74 -13.69 -11.78
N PRO A 384 3.09 -13.66 -12.96
CA PRO A 384 1.73 -13.14 -13.09
C PRO A 384 0.77 -13.90 -12.18
N GLN A 385 -0.12 -13.17 -11.52
CA GLN A 385 -1.11 -13.72 -10.60
C GLN A 385 -2.39 -14.03 -11.38
N GLY A 386 -2.49 -15.26 -11.91
CA GLY A 386 -3.54 -15.69 -12.83
C GLY A 386 -4.54 -16.66 -12.25
N PHE A 387 -5.75 -16.66 -12.80
CA PHE A 387 -6.79 -17.66 -12.52
C PHE A 387 -7.58 -17.96 -13.80
N ALA A 388 -8.27 -19.10 -13.82
CA ALA A 388 -9.21 -19.46 -14.86
C ALA A 388 -10.61 -19.62 -14.28
N ILE A 389 -11.62 -19.37 -15.11
CA ILE A 389 -13.02 -19.61 -14.78
C ILE A 389 -13.65 -20.51 -15.83
N GLN A 390 -14.65 -21.26 -15.38
CA GLN A 390 -15.58 -22.00 -16.21
C GLN A 390 -16.97 -21.43 -15.95
N VAL A 391 -17.65 -21.03 -17.02
CA VAL A 391 -19.03 -20.55 -16.97
C VAL A 391 -19.89 -21.51 -17.78
N SER A 392 -20.96 -21.99 -17.15
CA SER A 392 -21.91 -22.90 -17.78
C SER A 392 -23.30 -22.29 -17.78
N GLN A 393 -23.99 -22.32 -18.92
CA GLN A 393 -25.39 -21.97 -19.07
C GLN A 393 -26.21 -23.24 -19.31
N MET A 394 -27.21 -23.48 -18.45
CA MET A 394 -28.09 -24.67 -18.56
C MET A 394 -28.85 -24.68 -19.90
N ALA A 395 -28.91 -25.86 -20.54
CA ALA A 395 -29.47 -26.01 -21.88
C ALA A 395 -30.98 -25.73 -21.95
N ASP A 396 -31.72 -26.01 -20.87
CA ASP A 396 -33.15 -25.74 -20.74
C ASP A 396 -33.51 -24.24 -20.81
N THR A 397 -32.53 -23.35 -20.65
CA THR A 397 -32.70 -21.89 -20.76
C THR A 397 -32.34 -21.32 -22.13
N LEU A 398 -31.89 -22.15 -23.07
CA LEU A 398 -31.56 -21.72 -24.42
C LEU A 398 -32.83 -21.47 -25.24
N SER A 399 -32.77 -20.53 -26.19
CA SER A 399 -33.89 -20.24 -27.09
C SER A 399 -34.02 -21.25 -28.24
N THR A 400 -33.68 -22.52 -28.01
CA THR A 400 -33.87 -23.64 -28.95
C THR A 400 -35.27 -24.24 -28.84
N THR A 401 -35.77 -24.87 -29.90
CA THR A 401 -37.16 -25.36 -29.97
C THR A 401 -37.51 -26.45 -28.95
N ASP A 402 -36.50 -27.12 -28.39
CA ASP A 402 -36.61 -28.14 -27.35
C ASP A 402 -36.40 -27.60 -25.92
N ALA A 403 -36.19 -26.28 -25.79
CA ALA A 403 -35.94 -25.58 -24.52
C ALA A 403 -36.86 -24.35 -24.39
N ALA A 404 -36.32 -23.16 -24.13
CA ALA A 404 -37.06 -21.93 -23.83
C ALA A 404 -37.49 -21.12 -25.06
N SER A 405 -37.46 -21.69 -26.27
CA SER A 405 -37.95 -20.99 -27.47
C SER A 405 -39.47 -20.84 -27.48
N HIS A 406 -39.95 -19.74 -28.08
CA HIS A 406 -41.36 -19.59 -28.44
C HIS A 406 -41.79 -20.49 -29.62
N LEU A 407 -40.84 -21.07 -30.36
CA LEU A 407 -41.08 -21.99 -31.46
C LEU A 407 -41.16 -23.43 -30.94
N ALA A 408 -42.28 -24.10 -31.19
CA ALA A 408 -42.49 -25.49 -30.76
C ALA A 408 -41.57 -26.48 -31.49
N ALA A 409 -41.00 -27.43 -30.74
CA ALA A 409 -40.22 -28.52 -31.31
C ALA A 409 -41.07 -29.42 -32.24
N PRO A 410 -40.51 -29.90 -33.37
CA PRO A 410 -41.10 -31.01 -34.10
C PRO A 410 -41.19 -32.24 -33.18
N ARG A 411 -42.28 -33.02 -33.28
CA ARG A 411 -42.47 -34.24 -32.46
C ARG A 411 -41.93 -35.49 -33.17
N GLY A 412 -41.61 -36.53 -32.39
CA GLY A 412 -41.25 -37.85 -32.90
C GLY A 412 -39.83 -37.91 -33.50
N ARG A 413 -39.66 -38.64 -34.61
CA ARG A 413 -38.35 -38.88 -35.25
C ARG A 413 -37.61 -37.62 -35.71
N TYR A 414 -38.33 -36.51 -35.83
CA TYR A 414 -37.79 -35.22 -36.28
C TYR A 414 -37.58 -34.22 -35.15
N ALA A 415 -37.75 -34.64 -33.89
CA ALA A 415 -37.41 -33.82 -32.75
C ALA A 415 -35.93 -33.44 -32.81
N TYR A 416 -35.64 -32.19 -32.48
CA TYR A 416 -34.27 -31.74 -32.35
C TYR A 416 -33.61 -32.48 -31.19
N ALA A 417 -32.46 -33.10 -31.46
CA ALA A 417 -31.66 -33.83 -30.48
C ALA A 417 -30.35 -33.06 -30.29
N GLY A 418 -30.47 -31.86 -29.71
CA GLY A 418 -29.33 -31.02 -29.36
C GLY A 418 -28.76 -31.38 -27.99
N LEU A 419 -28.58 -30.36 -27.16
CA LEU A 419 -28.20 -30.54 -25.77
C LEU A 419 -29.39 -31.08 -24.98
N ARG A 420 -29.16 -32.05 -24.09
CA ARG A 420 -30.21 -32.50 -23.15
C ARG A 420 -30.48 -31.42 -22.10
N ALA A 421 -31.66 -31.44 -21.48
CA ALA A 421 -32.02 -30.47 -20.45
C ALA A 421 -31.02 -30.44 -19.27
N GLU A 422 -30.44 -31.60 -18.92
CA GLU A 422 -29.39 -31.70 -17.90
C GLU A 422 -27.97 -31.25 -18.35
N GLU A 423 -27.78 -30.94 -19.64
CA GLU A 423 -26.51 -30.47 -20.18
C GLU A 423 -26.41 -28.93 -20.13
N ALA A 424 -25.21 -28.42 -20.41
CA ALA A 424 -24.96 -26.99 -20.39
C ALA A 424 -23.97 -26.57 -21.49
N VAL A 425 -24.20 -25.39 -22.05
CA VAL A 425 -23.19 -24.71 -22.86
C VAL A 425 -22.11 -24.22 -21.91
N THR A 426 -20.89 -24.74 -22.07
CA THR A 426 -19.77 -24.41 -21.17
C THR A 426 -18.66 -23.71 -21.93
N VAL A 427 -18.14 -22.65 -21.34
CA VAL A 427 -16.98 -21.90 -21.84
C VAL A 427 -15.97 -21.71 -20.72
N THR A 428 -14.71 -21.59 -21.10
CA THR A 428 -13.63 -21.29 -20.17
C THR A 428 -12.94 -20.00 -20.58
N SER A 429 -12.53 -19.21 -19.60
CA SER A 429 -11.75 -17.99 -19.80
C SER A 429 -10.71 -17.87 -18.70
N ALA A 430 -9.60 -17.20 -18.97
CA ALA A 430 -8.55 -16.97 -17.99
C ALA A 430 -8.03 -15.53 -18.06
N ALA A 431 -7.67 -15.01 -16.90
CA ALA A 431 -7.13 -13.67 -16.77
C ALA A 431 -6.04 -13.63 -15.70
N GLU A 432 -5.20 -12.61 -15.76
CA GLU A 432 -4.13 -12.42 -14.78
C GLU A 432 -3.93 -10.96 -14.42
N ALA A 433 -3.53 -10.75 -13.17
CA ALA A 433 -2.91 -9.51 -12.75
C ALA A 433 -1.40 -9.62 -12.91
N TYR A 434 -0.79 -8.67 -13.62
CA TYR A 434 0.63 -8.67 -13.93
C TYR A 434 1.24 -7.30 -13.61
N PHE A 435 2.53 -7.31 -13.28
CA PHE A 435 3.27 -6.10 -12.97
C PHE A 435 3.79 -5.44 -14.24
N ALA A 436 3.48 -4.15 -14.43
CA ALA A 436 3.76 -3.40 -15.64
C ALA A 436 4.26 -1.98 -15.30
N PRO A 437 5.55 -1.80 -15.03
CA PRO A 437 6.12 -0.49 -14.70
C PRO A 437 6.05 0.46 -15.91
N PRO A 438 5.87 1.78 -15.69
CA PRO A 438 5.80 2.75 -16.79
C PRO A 438 7.07 2.80 -17.64
N ALA A 439 6.91 3.10 -18.94
CA ALA A 439 8.01 3.12 -19.90
C ALA A 439 9.16 4.06 -19.53
N SER A 440 8.89 5.15 -18.80
CA SER A 440 9.90 6.12 -18.34
C SER A 440 10.92 5.53 -17.37
N ILE A 441 10.64 4.37 -16.76
CA ILE A 441 11.54 3.65 -15.86
C ILE A 441 11.87 2.24 -16.36
N ALA A 442 11.41 1.88 -17.57
CA ALA A 442 11.75 0.63 -18.22
C ALA A 442 13.27 0.54 -18.44
N GLY A 443 13.88 -0.56 -18.00
CA GLY A 443 15.34 -0.77 -18.06
C GLY A 443 16.09 -0.49 -16.75
N ARG A 444 15.44 0.10 -15.74
CA ARG A 444 15.89 -0.02 -14.35
C ARG A 444 15.36 -1.32 -13.77
N THR A 445 16.16 -2.01 -12.96
CA THR A 445 15.72 -3.22 -12.26
C THR A 445 14.64 -2.85 -11.25
N GLU A 446 13.38 -2.90 -11.66
CA GLU A 446 12.22 -2.82 -10.77
C GLU A 446 11.60 -4.20 -10.62
N PHE A 447 11.56 -4.66 -9.38
CA PHE A 447 10.91 -5.91 -9.03
C PHE A 447 9.43 -5.66 -8.76
N ALA A 448 8.60 -6.58 -9.22
CA ALA A 448 7.21 -6.62 -8.85
C ALA A 448 7.09 -6.82 -7.33
N GLY A 449 6.13 -6.11 -6.73
CA GLY A 449 5.92 -6.13 -5.29
C GLY A 449 4.84 -5.15 -4.87
N LEU A 450 4.65 -5.05 -3.55
CA LEU A 450 3.63 -4.24 -2.91
C LEU A 450 4.21 -2.93 -2.37
N PHE A 451 5.21 -2.36 -3.04
CA PHE A 451 5.65 -0.96 -2.84
C PHE A 451 5.48 -0.11 -4.12
N ARG A 452 5.03 -0.72 -5.22
CA ARG A 452 4.84 -0.08 -6.52
C ARG A 452 3.44 -0.40 -7.06
N PRO A 453 2.58 0.62 -7.27
CA PRO A 453 1.21 0.41 -7.71
C PRO A 453 1.13 0.28 -9.24
N TYR A 454 1.84 -0.69 -9.80
CA TYR A 454 1.94 -0.90 -11.26
C TYR A 454 1.30 -2.21 -11.72
N TRP A 455 0.36 -2.74 -10.94
CA TRP A 455 -0.39 -3.94 -11.30
C TRP A 455 -1.49 -3.60 -12.30
N GLN A 456 -1.55 -4.35 -13.39
CA GLN A 456 -2.56 -4.26 -14.45
C GLN A 456 -3.21 -5.61 -14.68
N ALA A 457 -4.30 -5.64 -15.44
CA ALA A 457 -5.04 -6.86 -15.77
C ALA A 457 -5.04 -7.11 -17.27
N ARG A 458 -5.02 -8.39 -17.66
CA ARG A 458 -5.22 -8.83 -19.04
C ARG A 458 -5.85 -10.22 -19.10
N LEU A 459 -6.48 -10.52 -20.24
CA LEU A 459 -6.87 -11.88 -20.59
C LEU A 459 -5.64 -12.70 -20.97
N ARG A 460 -5.72 -14.02 -20.74
CA ARG A 460 -4.68 -14.97 -21.11
C ARG A 460 -5.30 -16.28 -21.61
N PRO A 461 -4.54 -17.10 -22.35
CA PRO A 461 -4.98 -18.45 -22.68
C PRO A 461 -5.18 -19.31 -21.42
N VAL A 462 -6.22 -20.15 -21.44
CA VAL A 462 -6.48 -21.17 -20.42
C VAL A 462 -5.42 -22.27 -20.54
N ALA A 463 -4.78 -22.63 -19.43
CA ALA A 463 -3.73 -23.65 -19.44
C ALA A 463 -4.32 -25.06 -19.66
N PRO A 464 -3.64 -25.94 -20.42
CA PRO A 464 -4.05 -27.34 -20.56
C PRO A 464 -4.09 -28.04 -19.19
N GLY A 465 -5.14 -28.83 -18.93
CA GLY A 465 -5.26 -29.59 -17.68
C GLY A 465 -5.74 -28.78 -16.47
N THR A 466 -6.23 -27.55 -16.66
CA THR A 466 -6.82 -26.75 -15.58
C THR A 466 -8.05 -27.45 -14.99
N SER A 467 -8.06 -27.70 -13.70
CA SER A 467 -9.23 -28.21 -12.96
C SER A 467 -10.08 -27.05 -12.44
N PHE A 468 -11.40 -27.22 -12.48
CA PHE A 468 -12.37 -26.25 -12.00
C PHE A 468 -13.14 -26.86 -10.84
N GLY A 469 -13.09 -26.20 -9.68
CA GLY A 469 -13.84 -26.58 -8.49
C GLY A 469 -15.01 -25.64 -8.25
N ASP A 470 -15.93 -26.06 -7.38
CA ASP A 470 -16.90 -25.13 -6.83
C ASP A 470 -16.15 -24.08 -5.99
N LEU A 471 -16.54 -22.82 -6.13
CA LEU A 471 -15.98 -21.72 -5.36
C LEU A 471 -16.39 -21.89 -3.88
N PRO A 472 -15.46 -21.84 -2.91
CA PRO A 472 -15.81 -21.87 -1.49
C PRO A 472 -16.64 -20.64 -1.07
#